data_AF-A0A6G8PTE8-F1
#
_entry.id   AF-A0A6G8PTE8-F1
#
_cell.length_a   1.000
_cell.length_b   1.000
_cell.length_c   1.000
_cell.angle_alpha   90.00
_cell.angle_beta   90.00
_cell.angle_gamma   90.00
#
_symmetry.space_group_name_H-M   'P 1'
#
loop_
_entity.id
_entity.type
_entity.pdbx_description
1 polymer ?
#
loop_
_entity_poly.entity_id
_entity_poly.type
_entity_poly.pdbx_seq_one_letter_code
_entity_poly.pdbx_strand_id
1 'polypeptide(L)'
;MEGKEDQRKVEEITRIVLRPLASPLPLAFFTFGVGSVLQNALQLGLIPQDESQNLALIFGGVVFPSMFLAAVFAFLSRETLGATALGLISFSWLATSLVTYTSAPDPTSAALGVLSLALAAILLLLGSLGVLGKPVLSAVILLAFFRYGLNGIYELTASATAQTASGVVGCAIFAAALYGGLALGLEDVQHRTVLPFGRRGRRARRSRGRERADRPGREGGRRPQAALGTGKVPGDTTGALTRRGFGHYPSQ
;
A
#
# COMPACT_ATOMS: atom_id res chain seq x y z
N MET A 1 -39.17 0.99 -33.11
CA MET A 1 -37.78 1.45 -33.32
C MET A 1 -37.25 2.30 -32.16
N GLU A 2 -38.06 2.59 -31.14
CA GLU A 2 -37.77 3.45 -29.97
C GLU A 2 -36.68 2.92 -29.01
N GLY A 3 -36.62 1.60 -28.76
CA GLY A 3 -35.73 1.05 -27.74
C GLY A 3 -34.23 1.07 -28.05
N LYS A 4 -33.84 1.30 -29.31
CA LYS A 4 -32.42 1.35 -29.73
C LYS A 4 -31.82 2.75 -29.58
N GLU A 5 -32.64 3.80 -29.65
CA GLU A 5 -32.19 5.19 -29.47
C GLU A 5 -31.95 5.51 -28.00
N ASP A 6 -32.78 4.99 -27.09
CA ASP A 6 -32.58 5.16 -25.65
C ASP A 6 -31.32 4.44 -25.14
N GLN A 7 -31.02 3.23 -25.65
CA GLN A 7 -29.76 2.56 -25.32
C GLN A 7 -28.52 3.34 -25.80
N ARG A 8 -28.60 3.96 -26.99
CA ARG A 8 -27.51 4.78 -27.53
C ARG A 8 -27.30 6.06 -26.70
N LYS A 9 -28.37 6.71 -26.27
CA LYS A 9 -28.32 7.85 -25.35
C LYS A 9 -27.71 7.47 -23.99
N VAL A 10 -28.03 6.30 -23.45
CA VAL A 10 -27.44 5.83 -22.18
C VAL A 10 -25.94 5.50 -22.31
N GLU A 11 -25.49 4.93 -23.43
CA GLU A 11 -24.05 4.73 -23.71
C GLU A 11 -23.28 6.04 -23.95
N GLU A 12 -23.95 7.08 -24.45
CA GLU A 12 -23.34 8.38 -24.73
C GLU A 12 -23.23 9.28 -23.48
N ILE A 13 -24.08 9.07 -22.46
CA ILE A 13 -24.21 9.97 -21.29
C ILE A 13 -23.17 9.74 -20.18
N THR A 14 -22.38 8.66 -20.15
CA THR A 14 -21.36 8.50 -19.08
C THR A 14 -20.03 7.92 -19.56
N ARG A 15 -19.25 8.72 -20.30
CA ARG A 15 -17.81 8.44 -20.47
C ARG A 15 -17.05 8.89 -19.22
N ILE A 16 -16.76 7.95 -18.32
CA ILE A 16 -15.86 8.18 -17.20
C ILE A 16 -14.43 8.24 -17.75
N VAL A 17 -13.94 9.44 -18.03
CA VAL A 17 -12.53 9.68 -18.37
C VAL A 17 -11.73 9.71 -17.07
N LEU A 18 -11.27 8.55 -16.60
CA LEU A 18 -10.27 8.50 -15.54
C LEU A 18 -8.92 8.90 -16.17
N ARG A 19 -8.31 10.00 -15.71
CA ARG A 19 -6.87 10.21 -15.91
C ARG A 19 -6.15 9.27 -14.95
N PRO A 20 -5.45 8.22 -15.43
CA PRO A 20 -4.72 7.33 -14.55
C PRO A 20 -3.61 8.13 -13.84
N LEU A 21 -3.52 8.01 -12.52
CA LEU A 21 -2.39 8.53 -11.77
C LEU A 21 -1.16 7.66 -12.05
N ALA A 22 0.00 8.31 -12.21
CA ALA A 22 1.27 7.60 -12.31
C ALA A 22 1.53 6.78 -11.03
N SER A 23 2.24 5.67 -11.17
CA SER A 23 2.62 4.85 -10.01
C SER A 23 3.60 5.65 -9.13
N PRO A 24 3.32 5.85 -7.83
CA PRO A 24 4.22 6.56 -6.93
C PRO A 24 5.33 5.67 -6.36
N LEU A 25 5.26 4.36 -6.62
CA LEU A 25 6.20 3.38 -6.08
C LEU A 25 7.66 3.63 -6.49
N PRO A 26 8.01 3.97 -7.76
CA PRO A 26 9.40 4.22 -8.14
C PRO A 26 10.07 5.28 -7.27
N LEU A 27 9.36 6.41 -7.03
CA LEU A 27 9.84 7.47 -6.15
C LEU A 27 10.15 6.94 -4.76
N ALA A 28 9.20 6.20 -4.17
CA ALA A 28 9.39 5.60 -2.85
C ALA A 28 10.55 4.62 -2.79
N PHE A 29 10.71 3.75 -3.80
CA PHE A 29 11.83 2.81 -3.86
C PHE A 29 13.16 3.54 -3.88
N PHE A 30 13.34 4.49 -4.81
CA PHE A 30 14.59 5.24 -4.91
C PHE A 30 14.89 6.04 -3.64
N THR A 31 13.90 6.74 -3.09
CA THR A 31 14.06 7.46 -1.83
C THR A 31 14.46 6.52 -0.69
N PHE A 32 13.77 5.39 -0.53
CA PHE A 32 14.07 4.44 0.54
C PHE A 32 15.46 3.83 0.39
N GLY A 33 15.89 3.57 -0.84
CA GLY A 33 17.26 3.16 -1.15
C GLY A 33 18.29 4.21 -0.75
N VAL A 34 18.09 5.47 -1.15
CA VAL A 34 18.99 6.58 -0.79
C VAL A 34 19.08 6.77 0.73
N GLY A 35 17.95 6.79 1.43
CA GLY A 35 17.95 6.87 2.90
C GLY A 35 18.67 5.68 3.54
N SER A 36 18.45 4.47 3.01
CA SER A 36 19.11 3.27 3.51
C SER A 36 20.62 3.30 3.34
N VAL A 37 21.14 3.69 2.18
CA VAL A 37 22.59 3.73 1.94
C VAL A 37 23.29 4.79 2.80
N LEU A 38 22.66 5.97 2.98
CA LEU A 38 23.19 7.03 3.85
C LEU A 38 23.25 6.59 5.31
N GLN A 39 22.17 5.98 5.81
CA GLN A 39 22.14 5.47 7.18
C GLN A 39 23.14 4.31 7.38
N ASN A 40 23.36 3.45 6.37
CA ASN A 40 24.38 2.41 6.46
C ASN A 40 25.79 3.00 6.45
N ALA A 41 26.02 4.05 5.66
CA ALA A 41 27.31 4.71 5.63
C ALA A 41 27.66 5.28 7.01
N LEU A 42 26.69 5.83 7.74
CA LEU A 42 26.88 6.22 9.14
C LEU A 42 27.12 5.00 10.06
N GLN A 43 26.30 3.94 9.95
CA GLN A 43 26.40 2.74 10.80
C GLN A 43 27.69 1.93 10.62
N LEU A 44 28.24 1.92 9.41
CA LEU A 44 29.49 1.24 9.07
C LEU A 44 30.72 2.15 9.27
N GLY A 45 30.51 3.39 9.71
CA GLY A 45 31.59 4.36 9.94
C GLY A 45 32.22 4.92 8.66
N LEU A 46 31.56 4.80 7.50
CA LEU A 46 31.97 5.48 6.26
C LEU A 46 31.74 6.99 6.35
N ILE A 47 30.69 7.40 7.07
CA ILE A 47 30.44 8.78 7.47
C ILE A 47 30.73 8.87 8.98
N PRO A 48 31.55 9.82 9.45
CA PRO A 48 31.84 9.92 10.87
C PRO A 48 30.63 10.46 11.64
N GLN A 49 30.55 10.13 12.93
CA GLN A 49 29.35 10.38 13.77
C GLN A 49 29.10 11.87 14.04
N ASP A 50 30.11 12.72 13.88
CA ASP A 50 30.01 14.18 13.93
C ASP A 50 29.13 14.75 12.81
N GLU A 51 29.03 14.07 11.67
CA GLU A 51 28.13 14.44 10.57
C GLU A 51 26.68 13.95 10.75
N SER A 52 26.35 13.31 11.88
CA SER A 52 25.00 12.78 12.15
C SER A 52 23.89 13.85 12.10
N GLN A 53 24.17 15.09 12.51
CA GLN A 53 23.22 16.21 12.39
C GLN A 53 22.95 16.60 10.93
N ASN A 54 23.98 16.58 10.07
CA ASN A 54 23.83 16.86 8.64
C ASN A 54 22.98 15.77 7.98
N LEU A 55 23.23 14.50 8.32
CA LEU A 55 22.41 13.38 7.87
C LEU A 55 20.97 13.48 8.37
N ALA A 56 20.76 13.91 9.61
CA ALA A 56 19.44 14.14 10.15
C ALA A 56 18.66 15.17 9.32
N LEU A 57 19.28 16.28 8.92
CA LEU A 57 18.66 17.26 8.02
C LEU A 57 18.34 16.67 6.65
N ILE A 58 19.21 15.82 6.09
CA ILE A 58 18.95 15.15 4.81
C ILE A 58 17.76 14.18 4.91
N PHE A 59 17.66 13.42 6.01
CA PHE A 59 16.53 12.53 6.24
C PHE A 59 15.21 13.30 6.37
N GLY A 60 15.21 14.40 7.13
CA GLY A 60 14.03 15.24 7.32
C GLY A 60 13.64 16.04 6.07
N GLY A 61 14.62 16.52 5.31
CA GLY A 61 14.40 17.40 4.15
C GLY A 61 14.16 16.66 2.83
N VAL A 62 14.71 15.46 2.66
CA VAL A 62 14.64 14.71 1.39
C VAL A 62 13.88 13.40 1.55
N VAL A 63 14.27 12.56 2.52
CA VAL A 63 13.75 11.20 2.64
C VAL A 63 12.29 11.19 3.09
N PHE A 64 11.97 11.93 4.16
CA PHE A 64 10.61 12.06 4.65
C PHE A 64 9.66 12.67 3.59
N PRO A 65 9.91 13.86 3.00
CA PRO A 65 8.90 14.48 2.15
C PRO A 65 8.61 13.68 0.88
N SER A 66 9.65 13.08 0.28
CA SER A 66 9.48 12.29 -0.94
C SER A 66 8.74 10.97 -0.71
N MET A 67 9.01 10.26 0.40
CA MET A 67 8.22 9.07 0.74
C MET A 67 6.80 9.42 1.21
N PHE A 68 6.62 10.50 1.94
CA PHE A 68 5.30 10.97 2.35
C PHE A 68 4.44 11.30 1.12
N LEU A 69 5.01 12.02 0.15
CA LEU A 69 4.32 12.33 -1.10
C LEU A 69 3.96 11.06 -1.87
N ALA A 70 4.88 10.09 -1.94
CA ALA A 70 4.61 8.80 -2.56
C ALA A 70 3.48 8.04 -1.83
N ALA A 71 3.41 8.11 -0.50
CA ALA A 71 2.33 7.52 0.30
C ALA A 71 0.98 8.18 0.01
N VAL A 72 0.93 9.51 -0.08
CA VAL A 72 -0.29 10.25 -0.44
C VAL A 72 -0.80 9.82 -1.82
N PHE A 73 0.07 9.81 -2.83
CA PHE A 73 -0.32 9.36 -4.17
C PHE A 73 -0.69 7.88 -4.20
N ALA A 74 -0.10 7.04 -3.33
CA ALA A 74 -0.47 5.63 -3.25
C ALA A 74 -1.89 5.46 -2.69
N PHE A 75 -2.32 6.27 -1.71
CA PHE A 75 -3.72 6.30 -1.28
C PHE A 75 -4.64 6.74 -2.41
N LEU A 76 -4.28 7.79 -3.14
CA LEU A 76 -5.05 8.30 -4.29
C LEU A 76 -5.15 7.27 -5.43
N SER A 77 -4.11 6.47 -5.64
CA SER A 77 -4.08 5.39 -6.63
C SER A 77 -4.68 4.07 -6.12
N ARG A 78 -5.29 4.06 -4.93
CA ARG A 78 -5.92 2.87 -4.29
C ARG A 78 -4.95 1.73 -4.00
N GLU A 79 -3.71 2.07 -3.69
CA GLU A 79 -2.63 1.14 -3.32
C GLU A 79 -2.44 1.10 -1.80
N THR A 80 -3.47 0.70 -1.06
CA THR A 80 -3.54 0.81 0.40
C THR A 80 -2.34 0.20 1.13
N LEU A 81 -1.92 -1.02 0.75
CA LEU A 81 -0.81 -1.71 1.41
C LEU A 81 0.51 -0.95 1.27
N GLY A 82 0.78 -0.44 0.05
CA GLY A 82 1.94 0.41 -0.20
C GLY A 82 1.82 1.74 0.54
N ALA A 83 0.66 2.39 0.46
CA ALA A 83 0.43 3.69 1.08
C ALA A 83 0.64 3.67 2.60
N THR A 84 0.13 2.65 3.30
CA THR A 84 0.32 2.49 4.73
C THR A 84 1.78 2.25 5.09
N ALA A 85 2.45 1.33 4.40
CA ALA A 85 3.87 1.03 4.68
C ALA A 85 4.75 2.26 4.44
N LEU A 86 4.56 2.95 3.30
CA LEU A 86 5.31 4.15 2.95
C LEU A 86 5.05 5.30 3.92
N GLY A 87 3.80 5.51 4.32
CA GLY A 87 3.46 6.54 5.31
C GLY A 87 4.15 6.31 6.65
N LEU A 88 4.07 5.09 7.18
CA LEU A 88 4.71 4.71 8.44
C LEU A 88 6.24 4.85 8.38
N ILE A 89 6.85 4.33 7.33
CA ILE A 89 8.30 4.45 7.09
C ILE A 89 8.67 5.94 7.00
N SER A 90 7.94 6.73 6.23
CA SER A 90 8.19 8.16 6.06
C SER A 90 8.22 8.92 7.39
N PHE A 91 7.17 8.78 8.21
CA PHE A 91 7.12 9.47 9.51
C PHE A 91 8.18 8.96 10.49
N SER A 92 8.63 7.70 10.38
CA SER A 92 9.75 7.21 11.17
C SER A 92 11.08 7.88 10.80
N TRP A 93 11.29 8.20 9.52
CA TRP A 93 12.46 8.98 9.08
C TRP A 93 12.41 10.40 9.60
N LEU A 94 11.22 11.01 9.67
CA LEU A 94 11.03 12.31 10.30
C LEU A 94 11.34 12.24 11.81
N ALA A 95 10.81 11.24 12.52
CA ALA A 95 11.10 11.08 13.94
C ALA A 95 12.59 10.85 14.20
N THR A 96 13.25 10.01 13.39
CA THR A 96 14.69 9.77 13.44
C THR A 96 15.45 11.06 13.18
N SER A 97 15.09 11.81 12.13
CA SER A 97 15.67 13.11 11.80
C SER A 97 15.59 14.09 12.97
N LEU A 98 14.41 14.26 13.58
CA LEU A 98 14.23 15.18 14.69
C LEU A 98 15.05 14.77 15.91
N VAL A 99 14.99 13.50 16.31
CA VAL A 99 15.72 13.00 17.49
C VAL A 99 17.23 13.06 17.27
N THR A 100 17.74 12.57 16.13
CA THR A 100 19.17 12.62 15.82
C THR A 100 19.67 14.06 15.75
N TYR A 101 18.89 14.99 15.19
CA TYR A 101 19.29 16.39 15.14
C TYR A 101 19.42 17.01 16.55
N THR A 102 18.50 16.68 17.46
CA THR A 102 18.49 17.24 18.84
C THR A 102 19.43 16.52 19.81
N SER A 103 19.76 15.26 19.55
CA SER A 103 20.48 14.40 20.50
C SER A 103 21.88 14.01 20.02
N ALA A 104 22.27 14.36 18.81
CA ALA A 104 23.65 14.16 18.35
C ALA A 104 24.66 14.86 19.29
N PRO A 105 25.83 14.24 19.54
CA PRO A 105 26.39 13.07 18.85
C PRO A 105 26.05 11.71 19.49
N ASP A 106 25.05 11.62 20.38
CA ASP A 106 24.74 10.35 21.03
C ASP A 106 24.30 9.30 19.98
N PRO A 107 24.97 8.13 19.93
CA PRO A 107 24.80 7.18 18.84
C PRO A 107 23.54 6.31 18.98
N THR A 108 22.82 6.41 20.09
CA THR A 108 21.64 5.59 20.41
C THR A 108 20.57 6.35 21.19
N SER A 109 19.31 6.02 20.94
CA SER A 109 18.12 6.54 21.62
C SER A 109 17.10 5.44 21.87
N ALA A 110 16.79 5.18 23.15
CA ALA A 110 15.82 4.16 23.53
C ALA A 110 14.43 4.41 22.91
N ALA A 111 14.03 5.68 22.75
CA ALA A 111 12.76 6.05 22.12
C ALA A 111 12.73 5.66 20.63
N LEU A 112 13.81 5.90 19.89
CA LEU A 112 13.94 5.43 18.50
C LEU A 112 14.00 3.91 18.42
N GLY A 113 14.60 3.26 19.41
CA GLY A 113 14.62 1.81 19.53
C GLY A 113 13.22 1.19 19.63
N VAL A 114 12.40 1.69 20.55
CA VAL A 114 11.01 1.22 20.72
C VAL A 114 10.16 1.54 19.48
N LEU A 115 10.31 2.74 18.92
CA LEU A 115 9.62 3.11 17.66
C LEU A 115 9.98 2.13 16.53
N SER A 116 11.27 1.83 16.37
CA SER A 116 11.76 0.93 15.33
C SER A 116 11.23 -0.49 15.50
N LEU A 117 11.19 -1.02 16.73
CA LEU A 117 10.61 -2.34 17.01
C LEU A 117 9.09 -2.40 16.76
N ALA A 118 8.35 -1.36 17.16
CA ALA A 118 6.92 -1.27 16.92
C ALA A 118 6.63 -1.23 15.40
N LEU A 119 7.39 -0.46 14.65
CA LEU A 119 7.30 -0.41 13.19
C LEU A 119 7.67 -1.74 12.55
N ALA A 120 8.72 -2.41 13.04
CA ALA A 120 9.09 -3.73 12.55
C ALA A 120 7.90 -4.71 12.68
N ALA A 121 7.25 -4.77 13.84
CA ALA A 121 6.08 -5.62 14.04
C ALA A 121 4.95 -5.31 13.03
N ILE A 122 4.64 -4.03 12.81
CA ILE A 122 3.61 -3.63 11.84
C ILE A 122 4.03 -3.99 10.41
N LEU A 123 5.29 -3.75 10.03
CA LEU A 123 5.81 -4.06 8.70
C LEU A 123 5.82 -5.57 8.44
N LEU A 124 6.05 -6.41 9.46
CA LEU A 124 5.93 -7.86 9.34
C LEU A 124 4.49 -8.27 8.97
N LEU A 125 3.50 -7.67 9.65
CA LEU A 125 2.09 -7.90 9.35
C LEU A 125 1.75 -7.45 7.92
N LEU A 126 2.14 -6.23 7.53
CA LEU A 126 1.88 -5.72 6.17
C LEU A 126 2.62 -6.53 5.10
N GLY A 127 3.86 -6.92 5.35
CA GLY A 127 4.69 -7.72 4.46
C GLY A 127 4.07 -9.08 4.20
N SER A 128 3.60 -9.76 5.25
CA SER A 128 2.94 -11.07 5.14
C SER A 128 1.66 -11.01 4.31
N LEU A 129 0.82 -9.98 4.48
CA LEU A 129 -0.37 -9.76 3.66
C LEU A 129 -0.04 -9.54 2.18
N GLY A 130 1.10 -8.89 1.90
CA GLY A 130 1.54 -8.60 0.54
C GLY A 130 1.98 -9.82 -0.28
N VAL A 131 2.38 -10.92 0.37
CA VAL A 131 2.94 -12.13 -0.30
C VAL A 131 1.97 -12.70 -1.34
N LEU A 132 0.68 -12.65 -1.07
CA LEU A 132 -0.36 -13.27 -1.90
C LEU A 132 -0.62 -12.52 -3.22
N GLY A 133 -0.37 -11.21 -3.28
CA GLY A 133 -0.74 -10.39 -4.43
C GLY A 133 0.42 -9.65 -5.09
N LYS A 134 1.39 -9.22 -4.29
CA LYS A 134 2.47 -8.31 -4.71
C LYS A 134 3.80 -8.74 -4.09
N PRO A 135 4.41 -9.83 -4.58
CA PRO A 135 5.58 -10.43 -3.95
C PRO A 135 6.78 -9.48 -3.88
N VAL A 136 6.98 -8.62 -4.88
CA VAL A 136 8.10 -7.65 -4.86
C VAL A 136 7.90 -6.57 -3.79
N LEU A 137 6.69 -6.01 -3.68
CA LEU A 137 6.37 -5.03 -2.63
C LEU A 137 6.49 -5.67 -1.25
N SER A 138 5.98 -6.90 -1.11
CA SER A 138 6.10 -7.70 0.11
C SER A 138 7.56 -7.94 0.50
N ALA A 139 8.42 -8.33 -0.45
CA ALA A 139 9.83 -8.56 -0.20
C ALA A 139 10.53 -7.31 0.36
N VAL A 140 10.26 -6.14 -0.20
CA VAL A 140 10.86 -4.88 0.30
C VAL A 140 10.30 -4.47 1.65
N ILE A 141 9.02 -4.68 1.90
CA ILE A 141 8.43 -4.45 3.24
C ILE A 141 9.05 -5.41 4.27
N LEU A 142 9.30 -6.67 3.91
CA LEU A 142 9.95 -7.63 4.81
C LEU A 142 11.43 -7.30 5.04
N LEU A 143 12.16 -6.82 4.03
CA LEU A 143 13.51 -6.29 4.23
C LEU A 143 13.49 -5.08 5.18
N ALA A 144 12.51 -4.18 5.03
CA ALA A 144 12.33 -3.08 5.96
C ALA A 144 12.06 -3.60 7.39
N PHE A 145 11.21 -4.62 7.57
CA PHE A 145 11.02 -5.27 8.86
C PHE A 145 12.34 -5.69 9.51
N PHE A 146 13.19 -6.42 8.78
CA PHE A 146 14.49 -6.84 9.31
C PHE A 146 15.36 -5.66 9.69
N ARG A 147 15.40 -4.62 8.85
CA ARG A 147 16.17 -3.40 9.13
C ARG A 147 15.68 -2.68 10.38
N TYR A 148 14.38 -2.39 10.47
CA TYR A 148 13.81 -1.71 11.64
C TYR A 148 13.95 -2.56 12.91
N GLY A 149 13.84 -3.89 12.80
CA GLY A 149 14.07 -4.80 13.92
C GLY A 149 15.51 -4.74 14.43
N LEU A 150 16.49 -4.86 13.53
CA LEU A 150 17.91 -4.80 13.87
C LEU A 150 18.33 -3.41 14.38
N ASN A 151 17.82 -2.34 13.75
CA ASN A 151 18.03 -0.98 14.24
C ASN A 151 17.44 -0.80 15.64
N GLY A 152 16.22 -1.27 15.88
CA GLY A 152 15.59 -1.20 17.20
C GLY A 152 16.38 -1.93 18.28
N ILE A 153 16.93 -3.11 17.96
CA ILE A 153 17.83 -3.83 18.86
C ILE A 153 19.11 -3.02 19.13
N TYR A 154 19.73 -2.46 18.09
CA TYR A 154 20.94 -1.63 18.22
C TYR A 154 20.68 -0.42 19.13
N GLU A 155 19.61 0.34 18.91
CA GLU A 155 19.25 1.53 19.69
C GLU A 155 19.03 1.23 21.18
N LEU A 156 18.58 0.01 21.52
CA LEU A 156 18.33 -0.40 22.91
C LEU A 156 19.52 -1.06 23.59
N THR A 157 20.43 -1.66 22.82
CA THR A 157 21.52 -2.49 23.36
C THR A 157 22.92 -1.96 23.07
N ALA A 158 23.04 -0.95 22.21
CA ALA A 158 24.30 -0.47 21.63
C ALA A 158 25.16 -1.60 21.01
N SER A 159 24.52 -2.68 20.54
CA SER A 159 25.21 -3.86 20.03
C SER A 159 25.82 -3.63 18.63
N ALA A 160 27.14 -3.70 18.53
CA ALA A 160 27.86 -3.54 17.26
C ALA A 160 27.51 -4.62 16.21
N THR A 161 27.16 -5.83 16.64
CA THR A 161 26.71 -6.90 15.73
C THR A 161 25.34 -6.58 15.15
N ALA A 162 24.41 -6.06 15.95
CA ALA A 162 23.11 -5.58 15.46
C ALA A 162 23.27 -4.40 14.49
N GLN A 163 24.18 -3.47 14.79
CA GLN A 163 24.52 -2.35 13.91
C GLN A 163 25.02 -2.83 12.54
N THR A 164 26.02 -3.72 12.54
CA THR A 164 26.62 -4.25 11.31
C THR A 164 25.60 -5.04 10.49
N ALA A 165 24.81 -5.90 11.15
CA ALA A 165 23.75 -6.65 10.49
C ALA A 165 22.69 -5.73 9.86
N SER A 166 22.29 -4.66 10.57
CA SER A 166 21.37 -3.65 10.05
C SER A 166 21.93 -2.96 8.81
N GLY A 167 23.23 -2.62 8.82
CA GLY A 167 23.94 -2.05 7.68
C GLY A 167 23.93 -2.97 6.46
N VAL A 168 24.21 -4.26 6.63
CA VAL A 168 24.18 -5.26 5.54
C VAL A 168 22.77 -5.39 4.95
N VAL A 169 21.74 -5.46 5.80
CA VAL A 169 20.34 -5.49 5.35
C VAL A 169 19.98 -4.22 4.60
N GLY A 170 20.47 -3.06 5.04
CA GLY A 170 20.29 -1.80 4.33
C GLY A 170 20.92 -1.80 2.93
N CYS A 171 22.07 -2.45 2.74
CA CYS A 171 22.67 -2.59 1.41
C CYS A 171 21.81 -3.49 0.50
N ALA A 172 21.23 -4.57 1.05
CA ALA A 172 20.27 -5.39 0.33
C ALA A 172 19.00 -4.60 -0.05
N ILE A 173 18.51 -3.73 0.85
CA ILE A 173 17.41 -2.81 0.56
C ILE A 173 17.78 -1.86 -0.57
N PHE A 174 18.97 -1.27 -0.56
CA PHE A 174 19.40 -0.36 -1.62
C PHE A 174 19.43 -1.06 -2.98
N ALA A 175 19.99 -2.27 -3.06
CA ALA A 175 19.98 -3.06 -4.29
C ALA A 175 18.55 -3.41 -4.75
N ALA A 176 17.68 -3.83 -3.83
CA ALA A 176 16.28 -4.14 -4.13
C ALA A 176 15.49 -2.90 -4.56
N ALA A 177 15.78 -1.74 -3.97
CA ALA A 177 15.19 -0.46 -4.29
C ALA A 177 15.59 0.04 -5.68
N LEU A 178 16.89 -0.06 -6.03
CA LEU A 178 17.36 0.26 -7.37
C LEU A 178 16.68 -0.64 -8.41
N TYR A 179 16.66 -1.94 -8.16
CA TYR A 179 15.98 -2.89 -9.03
C TYR A 179 14.49 -2.59 -9.15
N GLY A 180 13.77 -2.44 -8.04
CA GLY A 180 12.34 -2.19 -8.00
C GLY A 180 11.95 -0.87 -8.65
N GLY A 181 12.68 0.21 -8.36
CA GLY A 181 12.47 1.53 -8.94
C GLY A 181 12.72 1.56 -10.45
N LEU A 182 13.84 0.99 -10.92
CA LEU A 182 14.15 0.92 -12.35
C LEU A 182 13.16 0.05 -13.09
N ALA A 183 12.83 -1.12 -12.54
CA ALA A 183 11.93 -2.04 -13.17
C ALA A 183 10.52 -1.45 -13.30
N LEU A 184 10.00 -0.76 -12.28
CA LEU A 184 8.71 -0.07 -12.36
C LEU A 184 8.75 1.13 -13.31
N GLY A 185 9.85 1.90 -13.34
CA GLY A 185 10.03 3.02 -14.27
C GLY A 185 10.11 2.57 -15.73
N LEU A 186 10.83 1.48 -16.01
CA LEU A 186 10.91 0.90 -17.35
C LEU A 186 9.58 0.32 -17.82
N GLU A 187 8.80 -0.31 -16.93
CA GLU A 187 7.44 -0.76 -17.26
C GLU A 187 6.52 0.39 -17.64
N ASP A 188 6.65 1.54 -16.96
CA ASP A 188 5.86 2.74 -17.24
C ASP A 188 6.18 3.30 -18.64
N VAL A 189 7.48 3.42 -18.97
CA VAL A 189 7.95 3.92 -20.27
C VAL A 189 7.64 2.95 -21.42
N GLN A 190 7.83 1.64 -21.21
CA GLN A 190 7.70 0.65 -22.28
C GLN A 190 6.29 0.07 -22.43
N HIS A 191 5.38 0.39 -21.50
CA HIS A 191 4.01 -0.14 -21.42
C HIS A 191 3.90 -1.68 -21.46
N ARG A 192 4.99 -2.39 -21.14
CA ARG A 192 5.09 -3.84 -21.09
C ARG A 192 5.77 -4.25 -19.79
N THR A 193 5.41 -5.42 -19.27
CA THR A 193 6.11 -5.97 -18.10
C THR A 193 7.49 -6.46 -18.55
N VAL A 194 8.53 -5.65 -18.34
CA VAL A 194 9.89 -5.91 -18.80
C VAL A 194 10.65 -6.83 -17.83
N LEU A 195 10.30 -6.78 -16.54
CA LEU A 195 10.95 -7.55 -15.48
C LEU A 195 9.90 -8.28 -14.63
N PRO A 196 10.17 -9.53 -14.19
CA PRO A 196 9.14 -10.38 -13.59
C PRO A 196 8.71 -9.87 -12.20
N PHE A 197 7.70 -9.01 -12.13
CA PHE A 197 7.07 -8.55 -10.87
C PHE A 197 6.14 -9.57 -10.20
N GLY A 198 6.15 -10.83 -10.65
CA GLY A 198 5.42 -11.91 -9.99
C GLY A 198 3.93 -11.62 -9.77
N ARG A 199 3.27 -10.80 -10.62
CA ARG A 199 1.86 -10.41 -10.46
C ARG A 199 0.94 -11.62 -10.73
N ARG A 200 0.85 -12.53 -9.77
CA ARG A 200 -0.09 -13.66 -9.73
C ARG A 200 -1.49 -13.12 -9.43
N GLY A 201 -2.30 -12.88 -10.47
CA GLY A 201 -3.74 -12.61 -10.26
C GLY A 201 -4.51 -11.95 -11.40
N ARG A 202 -3.86 -11.19 -12.30
CA ARG A 202 -4.61 -10.49 -13.37
C ARG A 202 -4.79 -11.28 -14.67
N ARG A 203 -4.15 -12.44 -14.82
CA ARG A 203 -4.35 -13.32 -16.00
C ARG A 203 -5.63 -14.17 -15.92
N ALA A 204 -6.16 -14.46 -14.72
CA ALA A 204 -7.36 -15.31 -14.57
C ALA A 204 -8.70 -14.59 -14.82
N ARG A 205 -8.76 -13.25 -14.70
CA ARG A 205 -10.01 -12.49 -14.93
C ARG A 205 -10.18 -12.02 -16.38
N ARG A 206 -9.10 -11.86 -17.15
CA ARG A 206 -9.21 -11.53 -18.59
C ARG A 206 -9.58 -12.74 -19.46
N SER A 207 -9.20 -13.96 -19.06
CA SER A 207 -9.66 -15.18 -19.75
C SER A 207 -11.15 -15.42 -19.53
N ARG A 208 -11.67 -15.26 -18.31
CA ARG A 208 -13.11 -15.42 -18.02
C ARG A 208 -14.00 -14.33 -18.63
N GLY A 209 -13.46 -13.13 -18.86
CA GLY A 209 -14.19 -12.06 -19.57
C GLY A 209 -14.28 -12.29 -21.07
N ARG A 210 -13.22 -12.84 -21.70
CA ARG A 210 -13.26 -13.25 -23.11
C ARG A 210 -14.13 -14.48 -23.34
N GLU A 211 -14.08 -15.46 -22.44
CA GLU A 211 -14.90 -16.68 -22.53
C GLU A 211 -16.42 -16.42 -22.39
N ARG A 212 -16.80 -15.32 -21.71
CA ARG A 212 -18.19 -14.81 -21.69
C ARG A 212 -18.55 -13.97 -22.92
N ALA A 213 -17.58 -13.34 -23.57
CA ALA A 213 -17.79 -12.57 -24.79
C ALA A 213 -17.84 -13.46 -26.05
N ASP A 214 -17.25 -14.66 -26.00
CA ASP A 214 -17.20 -15.63 -27.10
C ASP A 214 -18.35 -16.66 -27.07
N ARG A 215 -19.37 -16.46 -26.23
CA ARG A 215 -20.64 -17.21 -26.32
C ARG A 215 -21.68 -16.38 -27.06
N PRO A 216 -21.75 -16.46 -28.41
CA PRO A 216 -22.90 -15.94 -29.13
C PRO A 216 -24.14 -16.77 -28.80
N GLY A 217 -25.14 -16.09 -28.23
CA GLY A 217 -26.57 -16.39 -28.30
C GLY A 217 -27.01 -17.86 -28.32
N ARG A 218 -27.03 -18.52 -27.16
CA ARG A 218 -27.92 -19.68 -26.91
C ARG A 218 -28.49 -19.63 -25.50
N GLU A 219 -29.30 -18.63 -25.24
CA GLU A 219 -30.33 -18.67 -24.19
C GLU A 219 -31.54 -17.85 -24.64
N GLY A 220 -32.03 -18.19 -25.84
CA GLY A 220 -33.39 -17.90 -26.25
C GLY A 220 -34.25 -19.12 -25.94
N GLY A 221 -35.27 -18.92 -25.11
CA GLY A 221 -36.44 -19.80 -25.04
C GLY A 221 -36.47 -20.80 -23.90
N ARG A 222 -37.14 -20.43 -22.81
CA ARG A 222 -38.27 -21.17 -22.23
C ARG A 222 -38.82 -20.40 -21.02
N ARG A 223 -39.91 -19.66 -21.26
CA ARG A 223 -40.91 -19.43 -20.21
C ARG A 223 -41.77 -20.71 -20.13
N PRO A 224 -41.96 -21.33 -18.96
CA PRO A 224 -43.10 -22.20 -18.75
C PRO A 224 -44.24 -21.36 -18.20
N GLN A 225 -45.31 -21.22 -18.98
CA GLN A 225 -46.60 -20.77 -18.49
C GLN A 225 -47.56 -21.96 -18.52
N ALA A 226 -48.28 -22.12 -17.40
CA ALA A 226 -49.52 -22.87 -17.18
C ALA A 226 -49.45 -24.39 -16.89
N ALA A 227 -49.83 -24.74 -15.66
CA ALA A 227 -50.81 -25.80 -15.39
C ALA A 227 -51.71 -25.36 -14.22
N LEU A 228 -53.02 -25.33 -14.48
CA LEU A 228 -54.10 -25.09 -13.52
C LEU A 228 -54.18 -26.19 -12.44
N GLY A 229 -54.68 -25.85 -11.25
CA GLY A 229 -55.28 -26.85 -10.34
C GLY A 229 -55.32 -26.51 -8.85
N THR A 230 -56.40 -25.81 -8.43
CA THR A 230 -57.17 -26.00 -7.17
C THR A 230 -56.48 -26.21 -5.81
N GLY A 231 -56.77 -25.33 -4.83
CA GLY A 231 -56.82 -25.72 -3.41
C GLY A 231 -56.57 -24.62 -2.34
N LYS A 232 -57.65 -23.96 -1.90
CA LYS A 232 -57.98 -23.52 -0.50
C LYS A 232 -57.12 -22.45 0.24
N VAL A 233 -57.81 -21.34 0.58
CA VAL A 233 -57.54 -20.18 1.49
C VAL A 233 -57.50 -20.66 2.98
N PRO A 234 -57.05 -19.92 4.05
CA PRO A 234 -56.87 -18.47 4.17
C PRO A 234 -55.71 -17.91 5.03
N GLY A 235 -55.51 -16.58 4.95
CA GLY A 235 -54.70 -15.80 5.89
C GLY A 235 -54.63 -14.31 5.54
N ASP A 236 -55.61 -13.55 6.05
CA ASP A 236 -55.61 -12.09 6.31
C ASP A 236 -54.22 -11.58 6.82
N THR A 237 -53.73 -10.35 6.66
CA THR A 237 -54.39 -9.02 6.62
C THR A 237 -53.39 -7.97 6.07
N THR A 238 -53.87 -7.08 5.22
CA THR A 238 -53.71 -5.61 5.18
C THR A 238 -52.47 -4.91 5.81
N GLY A 239 -51.73 -4.19 4.96
CA GLY A 239 -51.61 -2.72 5.01
C GLY A 239 -50.79 -2.02 6.11
N ALA A 240 -49.66 -1.46 5.69
CA ALA A 240 -49.26 -0.05 5.85
C ALA A 240 -49.28 0.67 7.23
N LEU A 241 -48.13 1.34 7.49
CA LEU A 241 -47.99 2.72 8.00
C LEU A 241 -48.00 3.04 9.53
N THR A 242 -46.81 3.47 9.99
CA THR A 242 -46.51 4.68 10.82
C THR A 242 -46.32 4.60 12.35
N ARG A 243 -45.34 5.43 12.79
CA ARG A 243 -45.05 6.07 14.10
C ARG A 243 -44.09 5.31 15.03
N ARG A 244 -42.82 5.75 15.14
CA ARG A 244 -42.28 6.85 15.98
C ARG A 244 -42.71 6.76 17.44
N GLY A 245 -41.77 6.38 18.31
CA GLY A 245 -41.87 6.48 19.75
C GLY A 245 -40.51 6.78 20.39
N PHE A 246 -40.57 7.53 21.50
CA PHE A 246 -39.56 7.88 22.50
C PHE A 246 -38.57 9.02 22.16
N GLY A 247 -38.35 10.01 23.03
CA GLY A 247 -38.61 10.08 24.46
C GLY A 247 -38.91 11.48 24.99
N HIS A 248 -39.58 11.49 26.13
CA HIS A 248 -39.96 12.64 26.95
C HIS A 248 -39.00 12.67 28.15
N TYR A 249 -38.47 13.85 28.49
CA TYR A 249 -37.93 14.13 29.83
C TYR A 249 -38.75 15.30 30.43
N PRO A 250 -39.18 15.23 31.70
CA PRO A 250 -39.82 16.34 32.39
C PRO A 250 -38.82 17.22 33.13
N SER A 251 -39.20 18.49 33.24
CA SER A 251 -38.61 19.56 34.02
C SER A 251 -38.87 19.41 35.52
N GLN A 252 -37.86 19.75 36.33
CA GLN A 252 -37.98 20.73 37.41
C GLN A 252 -36.75 21.63 37.39
#